data_AF-A0A2V5W2G5-F1
#
_entry.id   AF-A0A2V5W2G5-F1
#
_cell.length_a   1.000
_cell.length_b   1.000
_cell.length_c   1.000
_cell.angle_alpha   90.00
_cell.angle_beta   90.00
_cell.angle_gamma   90.00
#
_symmetry.space_group_name_H-M   'P 1'
#
loop_
_entity.id
_entity.type
_entity.pdbx_description
1 polymer ?
#
loop_
_entity_poly.entity_id
_entity_poly.type
_entity_poly.pdbx_seq_one_letter_code
_entity_poly.pdbx_strand_id
1 'polypeptide(L)'
;MHLRDAITEYLDNSKEKISKLHDAVADSVKEGLDRSFAEMVRVINKLELPPLLIFYYQFLTHEVCQAFANMDGDLSSKENRFIQYLLRQISVICEDYDATSASQSRAVAEEKLEQVLQELDELVGIATVKDKVKETANFARIQQLRIAQGLRPIPTSYHSVYTGNPGTGKTTVARLMGRIYKSLGVLKKGHLIECDRSALVGEYVGQTAPRTNAVVDSALDGILFIDEAYSLVKEHEDYGQEAIETLLKRMEDDRDRLIVIVAGYPEEMDRFIHSNPGLQSRFNRFIEFPDYTPQELCRIFALMCRKNGLTLTPASKEKVLHHFAYLHKERGENFGNARLARNCFEAVINAQASRLAASGTFDARALTVLEAQDLKTPAQDSLEEYGVEIAA
;
A
#
# COMPACT_ATOMS: atom_id res chain seq x y z
N MET A 1 20.49 62.21 -33.36
CA MET A 1 20.94 60.93 -33.94
C MET A 1 19.80 59.95 -33.73
N HIS A 2 19.07 59.63 -34.80
CA HIS A 2 17.82 58.87 -34.68
C HIS A 2 18.15 57.41 -34.34
N LEU A 3 17.41 56.85 -33.37
CA LEU A 3 17.51 55.48 -32.88
C LEU A 3 17.61 54.44 -34.01
N ARG A 4 16.99 54.75 -35.16
CA ARG A 4 17.01 53.93 -36.37
C ARG A 4 18.42 53.73 -36.95
N ASP A 5 19.28 54.75 -36.93
CA ASP A 5 20.62 54.67 -37.51
C ASP A 5 21.54 53.81 -36.62
N ALA A 6 21.42 53.96 -35.29
CA ALA A 6 22.12 53.13 -34.31
C ALA A 6 21.64 51.67 -34.31
N ILE A 7 20.34 51.43 -34.54
CA ILE A 7 19.78 50.08 -34.70
C ILE A 7 20.27 49.44 -36.00
N THR A 8 20.39 50.21 -37.09
CA THR A 8 20.83 49.68 -38.38
C THR A 8 22.33 49.31 -38.34
N GLU A 9 23.16 50.17 -37.74
CA GLU A 9 24.59 49.90 -37.52
C GLU A 9 24.84 48.70 -36.59
N TYR A 10 23.98 48.51 -35.58
CA TYR A 10 24.02 47.34 -34.71
C TYR A 10 23.61 46.05 -35.44
N LEU A 11 22.58 46.11 -36.28
CA LEU A 11 22.07 44.96 -37.03
C LEU A 11 23.05 44.50 -38.12
N ASP A 12 23.71 45.42 -38.81
CA ASP A 12 24.69 45.08 -39.85
C ASP A 12 25.96 44.47 -39.26
N ASN A 13 26.46 45.00 -38.13
CA ASN A 13 27.58 44.40 -37.39
C ASN A 13 27.22 43.03 -36.78
N SER A 14 25.94 42.75 -36.53
CA SER A 14 25.48 41.47 -36.01
C SER A 14 25.39 40.40 -37.10
N LYS A 15 24.98 40.76 -38.32
CA LYS A 15 24.94 39.82 -39.46
C LYS A 15 26.32 39.28 -39.83
N GLU A 16 27.35 40.13 -39.83
CA GLU A 16 28.72 39.69 -40.15
C GLU A 16 29.29 38.75 -39.06
N LYS A 17 28.88 38.94 -37.80
CA LYS A 17 29.23 38.05 -36.68
C LYS A 17 28.47 36.73 -36.72
N ILE A 18 27.19 36.75 -37.09
CA ILE A 18 26.34 35.56 -37.24
C ILE A 18 26.83 34.65 -38.37
N SER A 19 27.25 35.22 -39.51
CA SER A 19 27.82 34.42 -40.61
C SER A 19 29.09 33.69 -40.21
N LYS A 20 29.98 34.35 -39.44
CA LYS A 20 31.22 33.74 -38.92
C LYS A 20 30.95 32.70 -37.82
N LEU A 21 29.83 32.81 -37.11
CA LEU A 21 29.40 31.85 -36.08
C LEU A 21 28.74 30.62 -36.69
N HIS A 22 27.95 30.81 -37.76
CA HIS A 22 27.30 29.72 -38.50
C HIS A 22 28.33 28.80 -39.17
N ASP A 23 29.44 29.36 -39.69
CA ASP A 23 30.54 28.58 -40.26
C ASP A 23 31.39 27.85 -39.20
N ALA A 24 31.21 28.16 -37.91
CA ALA A 24 32.01 27.61 -36.80
C ALA A 24 31.36 26.43 -36.05
N VAL A 25 30.10 26.10 -36.33
CA VAL A 25 29.43 24.94 -35.71
C VAL A 25 29.77 23.67 -36.50
N ALA A 26 30.58 22.81 -35.91
CA ALA A 26 31.03 21.56 -36.52
C ALA A 26 29.85 20.63 -36.89
N ASP A 27 29.91 20.03 -38.08
CA ASP A 27 28.88 19.14 -38.63
C ASP A 27 28.51 17.96 -37.69
N SER A 28 29.44 17.55 -36.83
CA SER A 28 29.22 16.50 -35.82
C SER A 28 28.18 16.83 -34.76
N VAL A 29 27.98 18.13 -34.44
CA VAL A 29 26.96 18.57 -33.47
C VAL A 29 25.58 18.54 -34.10
N LYS A 30 25.46 18.92 -35.38
CA LYS A 30 24.21 18.79 -36.16
C LYS A 30 23.79 17.32 -36.27
N GLU A 31 24.71 16.44 -36.65
CA GLU A 31 24.43 15.00 -36.78
C GLU A 31 24.02 14.34 -35.46
N GLY A 32 24.59 14.78 -34.32
CA GLY A 32 24.27 14.25 -32.99
C GLY A 32 22.85 14.61 -32.53
N LEU A 33 22.43 15.86 -32.74
CA LEU A 33 21.10 16.33 -32.41
C LEU A 33 20.04 15.65 -33.29
N ASP A 34 20.27 15.57 -34.61
CA ASP A 34 19.36 14.90 -35.55
C ASP A 34 19.11 13.44 -35.18
N ARG A 35 20.14 12.73 -34.68
CA ARG A 35 20.02 11.34 -34.22
C ARG A 35 19.18 11.19 -32.95
N SER A 36 19.42 12.05 -31.96
CA SER A 36 18.66 12.04 -30.70
C SER A 36 17.18 12.37 -30.93
N PHE A 37 16.88 13.26 -31.87
CA PHE A 37 15.50 13.61 -32.22
C PHE A 37 14.80 12.54 -33.05
N ALA A 38 15.50 11.89 -33.99
CA ALA A 38 14.94 10.76 -34.73
C ALA A 38 14.52 9.61 -33.78
N GLU A 39 15.29 9.34 -32.73
CA GLU A 39 14.92 8.34 -31.71
C GLU A 39 13.76 8.80 -30.82
N MET A 40 13.67 10.08 -30.44
CA MET A 40 12.50 10.59 -29.70
C MET A 40 11.20 10.45 -30.49
N VAL A 41 11.20 10.82 -31.79
CA VAL A 41 10.03 10.64 -32.66
C VAL A 41 9.69 9.16 -32.83
N ARG A 42 10.69 8.29 -32.91
CA ARG A 42 10.50 6.83 -33.00
C ARG A 42 9.89 6.23 -31.74
N VAL A 43 10.28 6.72 -30.56
CA VAL A 43 9.70 6.31 -29.27
C VAL A 43 8.27 6.82 -29.14
N ILE A 44 8.01 8.09 -29.47
CA ILE A 44 6.65 8.67 -29.42
C ILE A 44 5.68 7.89 -30.32
N ASN A 45 6.10 7.51 -31.53
CA ASN A 45 5.27 6.72 -32.45
C ASN A 45 5.01 5.28 -31.97
N LYS A 46 5.80 4.75 -31.02
CA LYS A 46 5.60 3.41 -30.43
C LYS A 46 4.66 3.40 -29.22
N LEU A 47 4.31 4.57 -28.67
CA LEU A 47 3.52 4.69 -27.44
C LEU A 47 1.99 4.58 -27.66
N GLU A 48 1.52 4.26 -28.87
CA GLU A 48 0.09 4.10 -29.23
C GLU A 48 -0.83 5.24 -28.72
N LEU A 49 -0.31 6.47 -28.68
CA LEU A 49 -1.04 7.63 -28.17
C LEU A 49 -2.16 8.06 -29.12
N PRO A 50 -3.24 8.70 -28.62
CA PRO A 50 -4.28 9.28 -29.46
C PRO A 50 -3.68 10.24 -30.51
N PRO A 51 -4.14 10.24 -31.78
CA PRO A 51 -3.50 11.00 -32.87
C PRO A 51 -3.31 12.49 -32.61
N LEU A 52 -4.22 13.12 -31.85
CA LEU A 52 -4.14 14.53 -31.44
C LEU A 52 -2.98 14.81 -30.48
N LEU A 53 -2.67 13.87 -29.58
CA LEU A 53 -1.54 13.96 -28.65
C LEU A 53 -0.21 13.77 -29.38
N ILE A 54 -0.16 12.85 -30.35
CA ILE A 54 1.02 12.68 -31.22
C ILE A 54 1.29 13.98 -31.99
N PHE A 55 0.24 14.60 -32.56
CA PHE A 55 0.36 15.85 -33.29
C PHE A 55 0.81 17.01 -32.39
N TYR A 56 0.29 17.09 -31.17
CA TYR A 56 0.67 18.09 -30.18
C TYR A 56 2.14 17.95 -29.76
N TYR A 57 2.62 16.73 -29.48
CA TYR A 57 4.02 16.50 -29.13
C TYR A 57 4.97 16.70 -30.31
N GLN A 58 4.57 16.34 -31.54
CA GLN A 58 5.34 16.66 -32.74
C GLN A 58 5.46 18.17 -32.96
N PHE A 59 4.37 18.93 -32.76
CA PHE A 59 4.38 20.39 -32.83
C PHE A 59 5.30 21.02 -31.76
N LEU A 60 5.19 20.57 -30.51
CA LEU A 60 6.06 21.04 -29.41
C LEU A 60 7.53 20.73 -29.67
N THR A 61 7.82 19.54 -30.20
CA THR A 61 9.18 19.16 -30.58
C THR A 61 9.70 20.07 -31.70
N HIS A 62 8.87 20.38 -32.69
CA HIS A 62 9.23 21.29 -33.78
C HIS A 62 9.50 22.72 -33.30
N GLU A 63 8.66 23.27 -32.43
CA GLU A 63 8.83 24.61 -31.85
C GLU A 63 10.10 24.69 -30.99
N VAL A 64 10.38 23.64 -30.22
CA VAL A 64 11.62 23.52 -29.45
C VAL A 64 12.83 23.42 -30.38
N CYS A 65 12.75 22.67 -31.49
CA CYS A 65 13.80 22.61 -32.50
C CYS A 65 14.06 23.98 -33.17
N GLN A 66 13.02 24.74 -33.50
CA GLN A 66 13.19 26.11 -34.02
C GLN A 66 13.78 27.05 -32.97
N ALA A 67 13.40 26.91 -31.71
CA ALA A 67 13.97 27.72 -30.63
C ALA A 67 15.46 27.42 -30.41
N PHE A 68 15.87 26.14 -30.41
CA PHE A 68 17.27 25.75 -30.26
C PHE A 68 18.14 26.08 -31.47
N ALA A 69 17.60 25.98 -32.69
CA ALA A 69 18.31 26.37 -33.90
C ALA A 69 18.62 27.88 -33.95
N ASN A 70 17.91 28.68 -33.16
CA ASN A 70 18.04 30.14 -33.10
C ASN A 70 18.76 30.65 -31.83
N MET A 71 19.27 29.77 -30.96
CA MET A 71 19.95 30.17 -29.72
C MET A 71 21.41 30.62 -29.97
N ASP A 72 21.72 31.86 -29.57
CA ASP A 72 23.04 32.51 -29.64
C ASP A 72 23.97 32.19 -28.46
N GLY A 73 23.61 31.19 -27.65
CA GLY A 73 24.45 30.65 -26.58
C GLY A 73 24.37 31.40 -25.25
N ASP A 74 23.48 32.38 -25.07
CA ASP A 74 23.26 33.00 -23.75
C ASP A 74 21.76 33.13 -23.41
N LEU A 75 21.34 32.52 -22.30
CA LEU A 75 19.94 32.47 -21.87
C LEU A 75 19.48 33.83 -21.34
N SER A 76 18.67 34.55 -22.11
CA SER A 76 18.05 35.79 -21.63
C SER A 76 17.08 35.50 -20.47
N SER A 77 16.88 36.48 -19.60
CA SER A 77 15.97 36.38 -18.45
C SER A 77 14.49 36.24 -18.86
N LYS A 78 14.13 36.40 -20.13
CA LYS A 78 12.80 36.02 -20.66
C LYS A 78 12.73 34.53 -21.01
N GLU A 79 13.77 33.96 -21.61
CA GLU A 79 13.84 32.53 -21.94
C GLU A 79 13.91 31.67 -20.68
N ASN A 80 14.66 32.10 -19.67
CA ASN A 80 14.67 31.38 -18.38
C ASN A 80 13.27 31.38 -17.71
N ARG A 81 12.50 32.48 -17.83
CA ARG A 81 11.12 32.52 -17.32
C ARG A 81 10.19 31.60 -18.11
N PHE A 82 10.36 31.52 -19.43
CA PHE A 82 9.59 30.61 -20.27
C PHE A 82 9.93 29.15 -19.98
N ILE A 83 11.21 28.81 -19.78
CA ILE A 83 11.66 27.48 -19.36
C ILE A 83 11.10 27.13 -17.98
N GLN A 84 11.15 28.03 -17.01
CA GLN A 84 10.56 27.78 -15.68
C GLN A 84 9.04 27.62 -15.75
N TYR A 85 8.37 28.35 -16.63
CA TYR A 85 6.94 28.18 -16.89
C TYR A 85 6.64 26.82 -17.52
N LEU A 86 7.40 26.42 -18.55
CA LEU A 86 7.29 25.10 -19.19
C LEU A 86 7.57 23.96 -18.21
N LEU A 87 8.65 24.04 -17.42
CA LEU A 87 8.97 23.07 -16.39
C LEU A 87 7.86 22.97 -15.34
N ARG A 88 7.20 24.09 -15.00
CA ARG A 88 6.05 24.09 -14.09
C ARG A 88 4.80 23.46 -14.72
N GLN A 89 4.51 23.75 -15.99
CA GLN A 89 3.38 23.11 -16.69
C GLN A 89 3.64 21.61 -16.88
N ILE A 90 4.86 21.22 -17.22
CA ILE A 90 5.30 19.82 -17.28
C ILE A 90 5.18 19.17 -15.90
N SER A 91 5.58 19.86 -14.81
CA SER A 91 5.42 19.35 -13.44
C SER A 91 3.97 19.11 -13.07
N VAL A 92 3.05 20.02 -13.43
CA VAL A 92 1.61 19.86 -13.16
C VAL A 92 1.01 18.72 -14.00
N ILE A 93 1.40 18.61 -15.27
CA ILE A 93 1.00 17.50 -16.14
C ILE A 93 1.58 16.16 -15.62
N CYS A 94 2.81 16.17 -15.10
CA CYS A 94 3.43 15.01 -14.46
C CYS A 94 2.78 14.65 -13.12
N GLU A 95 2.28 15.62 -12.35
CA GLU A 95 1.54 15.37 -11.10
C GLU A 95 0.18 14.71 -11.38
N ASP A 96 -0.56 15.16 -12.41
CA ASP A 96 -1.83 14.55 -12.82
C ASP A 96 -1.63 13.21 -13.56
N TYR A 97 -0.54 13.07 -14.33
CA TYR A 97 -0.17 11.79 -14.94
C TYR A 97 0.30 10.79 -13.87
N ASP A 98 1.05 11.23 -12.86
CA ASP A 98 1.44 10.41 -11.70
C ASP A 98 0.23 9.91 -10.92
N ALA A 99 -0.84 10.69 -10.78
CA ALA A 99 -2.08 10.23 -10.14
C ALA A 99 -2.79 9.12 -10.95
N THR A 100 -2.59 9.09 -12.27
CA THR A 100 -3.30 8.18 -13.19
C THR A 100 -2.45 6.97 -13.61
N SER A 101 -1.12 7.08 -13.59
CA SER A 101 -0.17 6.01 -13.90
C SER A 101 0.50 5.37 -12.67
N ALA A 102 0.32 5.90 -11.46
CA ALA A 102 0.84 5.30 -10.21
C ALA A 102 0.16 3.98 -9.81
N SER A 103 -0.69 3.38 -10.65
CA SER A 103 -1.14 2.00 -10.46
C SER A 103 -0.08 0.97 -10.87
N GLN A 104 0.91 1.30 -11.71
CA GLN A 104 1.98 0.35 -12.07
C GLN A 104 3.32 1.05 -12.28
N SER A 105 4.30 0.70 -11.44
CA SER A 105 5.76 0.92 -11.59
C SER A 105 6.32 2.34 -11.38
N ARG A 106 6.40 2.79 -10.12
CA ARG A 106 7.49 3.68 -9.67
C ARG A 106 8.69 2.84 -9.26
N ALA A 107 9.89 3.16 -9.76
CA ALA A 107 11.13 2.78 -9.08
C ALA A 107 11.09 3.41 -7.69
N VAL A 108 10.76 2.57 -6.71
CA VAL A 108 10.47 2.93 -5.32
C VAL A 108 11.75 3.51 -4.70
N ALA A 109 11.72 4.79 -4.32
CA ALA A 109 12.67 5.28 -3.31
C ALA A 109 12.56 4.34 -2.12
N GLU A 110 13.68 3.74 -1.67
CA GLU A 110 13.67 2.76 -0.58
C GLU A 110 12.93 3.35 0.62
N GLU A 111 11.82 2.68 0.96
CA GLU A 111 11.01 3.02 2.11
C GLU A 111 11.85 2.88 3.38
N LYS A 112 11.90 3.94 4.18
CA LYS A 112 12.73 3.95 5.39
C LYS A 112 12.00 3.20 6.50
N LEU A 113 12.75 2.38 7.25
CA LEU A 113 12.24 1.64 8.40
C LEU A 113 11.46 2.53 9.37
N GLU A 114 11.94 3.75 9.62
CA GLU A 114 11.29 4.71 10.52
C GLU A 114 9.87 5.08 10.07
N GLN A 115 9.63 5.17 8.76
CA GLN A 115 8.30 5.48 8.22
C GLN A 115 7.32 4.33 8.48
N VAL A 116 7.76 3.08 8.26
CA VAL A 116 6.92 1.89 8.49
C VAL A 116 6.61 1.70 9.97
N LEU A 117 7.59 1.96 10.86
CA LEU A 117 7.38 1.93 12.30
C LEU A 117 6.45 3.04 12.79
N GLN A 118 6.48 4.22 12.16
CA GLN A 118 5.53 5.28 12.46
C GLN A 118 4.09 4.88 12.06
N GLU A 119 3.91 4.26 10.89
CA GLU A 119 2.59 3.75 10.48
C GLU A 119 2.06 2.67 11.44
N LEU A 120 2.94 1.80 11.95
CA LEU A 120 2.58 0.85 13.01
C LEU A 120 2.11 1.58 14.27
N ASP A 121 2.80 2.65 14.68
CA ASP A 121 2.44 3.44 15.85
C ASP A 121 1.11 4.18 15.67
N GLU A 122 0.75 4.55 14.44
CA GLU A 122 -0.54 5.17 14.09
C GLU A 122 -1.74 4.22 14.15
N LEU A 123 -1.52 2.89 14.10
CA LEU A 123 -2.61 1.92 14.28
C LEU A 123 -3.28 2.12 15.64
N VAL A 124 -4.61 2.06 15.66
CA VAL A 124 -5.36 2.20 16.92
C VAL A 124 -5.15 0.95 17.77
N GLY A 125 -4.87 1.13 19.06
CA GLY A 125 -4.78 0.05 20.04
C GLY A 125 -3.58 -0.88 19.87
N ILE A 126 -3.77 -2.16 20.22
CA ILE A 126 -2.82 -3.28 20.03
C ILE A 126 -1.40 -3.03 20.56
N ALA A 127 -1.27 -2.37 21.72
CA ALA A 127 0.03 -2.00 22.28
C ALA A 127 0.99 -3.20 22.42
N THR A 128 0.48 -4.33 22.92
CA THR A 128 1.24 -5.58 23.06
C THR A 128 1.76 -6.11 21.73
N VAL A 129 0.96 -6.02 20.66
CA VAL A 129 1.35 -6.40 19.30
C VAL A 129 2.45 -5.47 18.79
N LYS A 130 2.32 -4.16 19.00
CA LYS A 130 3.34 -3.18 18.57
C LYS A 130 4.68 -3.44 19.24
N ASP A 131 4.67 -3.75 20.53
CA ASP A 131 5.89 -4.09 21.27
C ASP A 131 6.54 -5.35 20.71
N LYS A 132 5.74 -6.38 20.41
CA LYS A 132 6.24 -7.65 19.84
C LYS A 132 6.77 -7.50 18.42
N VAL A 133 6.14 -6.64 17.62
CA VAL A 133 6.62 -6.27 16.29
C VAL A 133 7.96 -5.53 16.39
N LYS A 134 8.09 -4.55 17.30
CA LYS A 134 9.34 -3.82 17.54
C LYS A 134 10.45 -4.75 18.02
N GLU A 135 10.17 -5.68 18.93
CA GLU A 135 11.11 -6.72 19.36
C GLU A 135 11.62 -7.55 18.18
N THR A 136 10.70 -7.98 17.32
CA THR A 136 11.02 -8.79 16.12
C THR A 136 11.85 -7.99 15.10
N ALA A 137 11.50 -6.72 14.88
CA ALA A 137 12.25 -5.82 14.02
C ALA A 137 13.67 -5.56 14.55
N ASN A 138 13.81 -5.36 15.87
CA ASN A 138 15.12 -5.21 16.52
C ASN A 138 15.97 -6.47 16.38
N PHE A 139 15.39 -7.63 16.58
CA PHE A 139 16.08 -8.91 16.36
C PHE A 139 16.60 -9.01 14.92
N ALA A 140 15.74 -8.78 13.92
CA ALA A 140 16.12 -8.78 12.51
C ALA A 140 17.24 -7.77 12.20
N ARG A 141 17.16 -6.56 12.76
CA ARG A 141 18.20 -5.53 12.61
C ARG A 141 19.56 -5.99 13.13
N ILE A 142 19.60 -6.60 14.32
CA ILE A 142 20.86 -7.13 14.89
C ILE A 142 21.44 -8.24 14.01
N GLN A 143 20.59 -9.11 13.47
CA GLN A 143 21.04 -10.19 12.57
C GLN A 143 21.66 -9.64 11.28
N GLN A 144 21.08 -8.58 10.72
CA GLN A 144 21.61 -7.92 9.52
C GLN A 144 22.93 -7.19 9.80
N LEU A 145 23.08 -6.57 10.96
CA LEU A 145 24.36 -5.99 11.40
C LEU A 145 25.46 -7.05 11.56
N ARG A 146 25.13 -8.24 12.06
CA ARG A 146 26.08 -9.37 12.12
C ARG A 146 26.56 -9.76 10.73
N ILE A 147 25.63 -9.93 9.78
CA ILE A 147 25.96 -10.27 8.39
C ILE A 147 26.84 -9.19 7.75
N ALA A 148 26.51 -7.91 7.95
CA ALA A 148 27.28 -6.78 7.44
C ALA A 148 28.72 -6.73 7.98
N GLN A 149 28.95 -7.28 9.18
CA GLN A 149 30.27 -7.42 9.79
C GLN A 149 30.98 -8.74 9.43
N GLY A 150 30.41 -9.54 8.52
CA GLY A 150 30.94 -10.85 8.14
C GLY A 150 30.77 -11.93 9.21
N LEU A 151 29.97 -11.68 10.25
CA LEU A 151 29.65 -12.67 11.28
C LEU A 151 28.52 -13.58 10.78
N ARG A 152 28.55 -14.84 11.22
CA ARG A 152 27.45 -15.77 10.92
C ARG A 152 26.16 -15.30 11.62
N PRO A 153 25.02 -15.23 10.91
CA PRO A 153 23.74 -14.97 11.53
C PRO A 153 23.37 -16.15 12.43
N ILE A 154 22.66 -15.87 13.52
CA ILE A 154 22.10 -16.92 14.38
C ILE A 154 20.92 -17.55 13.63
N PRO A 155 20.91 -18.87 13.39
CA PRO A 155 19.85 -19.51 12.61
C PRO A 155 18.57 -19.59 13.43
N THR A 156 17.76 -18.55 13.37
CA THR A 156 16.40 -18.56 13.90
C THR A 156 15.42 -18.39 12.74
N SER A 157 14.33 -19.15 12.79
CA SER A 157 13.17 -18.94 11.91
C SER A 157 12.68 -17.48 12.02
N TYR A 158 11.97 -16.96 11.02
CA TYR A 158 11.16 -15.72 11.15
C TYR A 158 9.66 -16.00 11.07
N HIS A 159 9.27 -17.27 10.89
CA HIS A 159 7.88 -17.68 10.81
C HIS A 159 7.16 -17.41 12.13
N SER A 160 5.89 -17.02 12.06
CA SER A 160 5.13 -16.60 13.24
C SER A 160 3.67 -17.05 13.20
N VAL A 161 3.06 -17.13 14.38
CA VAL A 161 1.66 -17.49 14.59
C VAL A 161 0.92 -16.27 15.11
N TYR A 162 -0.12 -15.84 14.41
CA TYR A 162 -0.95 -14.69 14.77
C TYR A 162 -2.31 -15.18 15.27
N THR A 163 -2.55 -15.08 16.57
CA THR A 163 -3.81 -15.52 17.19
C THR A 163 -4.71 -14.36 17.53
N GLY A 164 -6.02 -14.55 17.43
CA GLY A 164 -7.01 -13.58 17.91
C GLY A 164 -8.24 -13.49 17.02
N ASN A 165 -9.25 -12.75 17.47
CA ASN A 165 -10.55 -12.67 16.80
C ASN A 165 -10.49 -11.96 15.43
N PRO A 166 -11.53 -12.10 14.59
CA PRO A 166 -11.63 -11.39 13.33
C PRO A 166 -11.60 -9.88 13.54
N GLY A 167 -10.94 -9.15 12.64
CA GLY A 167 -10.92 -7.69 12.69
C GLY A 167 -10.01 -7.09 13.77
N THR A 168 -9.13 -7.85 14.42
CA THR A 168 -8.14 -7.34 15.38
C THR A 168 -6.88 -6.74 14.72
N GLY A 169 -6.70 -6.92 13.40
CA GLY A 169 -5.63 -6.28 12.62
C GLY A 169 -4.48 -7.21 12.19
N LYS A 170 -4.63 -8.53 12.32
CA LYS A 170 -3.63 -9.55 11.93
C LYS A 170 -3.02 -9.32 10.55
N THR A 171 -3.85 -9.27 9.49
CA THR A 171 -3.40 -9.07 8.10
C THR A 171 -2.73 -7.71 7.90
N THR A 172 -3.24 -6.65 8.55
CA THR A 172 -2.65 -5.30 8.47
C THR A 172 -1.24 -5.29 9.05
N VAL A 173 -1.05 -5.91 10.22
CA VAL A 173 0.28 -6.03 10.86
C VAL A 173 1.21 -6.92 10.05
N ALA A 174 0.71 -8.02 9.48
CA ALA A 174 1.51 -8.89 8.59
C ALA A 174 2.04 -8.11 7.37
N ARG A 175 1.22 -7.24 6.77
CA ARG A 175 1.66 -6.37 5.67
C ARG A 175 2.75 -5.38 6.09
N LEU A 176 2.62 -4.79 7.28
CA LEU A 176 3.67 -3.93 7.85
C LEU A 176 4.95 -4.71 8.13
N MET A 177 4.87 -5.93 8.64
CA MET A 177 6.04 -6.79 8.85
C MET A 177 6.79 -7.07 7.55
N GLY A 178 6.09 -7.30 6.44
CA GLY A 178 6.73 -7.51 5.13
C GLY A 178 7.57 -6.29 4.70
N ARG A 179 7.02 -5.09 4.89
CA ARG A 179 7.72 -3.81 4.64
C ARG A 179 8.89 -3.58 5.60
N ILE A 180 8.73 -3.90 6.88
CA ILE A 180 9.80 -3.83 7.89
C ILE A 180 10.97 -4.75 7.49
N TYR A 181 10.68 -6.01 7.18
CA TYR A 181 11.70 -6.97 6.78
C TYR A 181 12.40 -6.59 5.47
N LYS A 182 11.66 -6.00 4.53
CA LYS A 182 12.26 -5.42 3.32
C LYS A 182 13.21 -4.28 3.64
N SER A 183 12.77 -3.32 4.46
CA SER A 183 13.56 -2.15 4.86
C SER A 183 14.83 -2.53 5.62
N LEU A 184 14.81 -3.67 6.31
CA LEU A 184 15.97 -4.24 7.01
C LEU A 184 16.86 -5.10 6.11
N GLY A 185 16.47 -5.40 4.87
CA GLY A 185 17.21 -6.29 3.98
C GLY A 185 17.08 -7.78 4.31
N VAL A 186 16.09 -8.16 5.13
CA VAL A 186 15.74 -9.58 5.36
C VAL A 186 15.02 -10.16 4.15
N LEU A 187 14.11 -9.40 3.54
CA LEU A 187 13.36 -9.79 2.34
C LEU A 187 13.69 -8.85 1.19
N LYS A 188 13.72 -9.35 -0.05
CA LYS A 188 13.99 -8.48 -1.22
C LYS A 188 12.77 -7.66 -1.63
N LYS A 189 11.56 -8.24 -1.54
CA LYS A 189 10.32 -7.59 -2.02
C LYS A 189 9.41 -7.14 -0.88
N GLY A 190 9.24 -7.96 0.15
CA GLY A 190 8.40 -7.67 1.32
C GLY A 190 6.90 -7.59 1.04
N HIS A 191 6.44 -8.11 -0.10
CA HIS A 191 5.00 -8.19 -0.41
C HIS A 191 4.33 -9.28 0.43
N LEU A 192 3.02 -9.15 0.60
CA LEU A 192 2.19 -10.11 1.33
C LEU A 192 1.32 -10.87 0.33
N ILE A 193 1.36 -12.19 0.35
CA ILE A 193 0.39 -13.07 -0.32
C ILE A 193 -0.51 -13.65 0.77
N GLU A 194 -1.79 -13.35 0.69
CA GLU A 194 -2.82 -13.86 1.61
C GLU A 194 -3.55 -15.03 0.95
N CYS A 195 -3.72 -16.12 1.70
CA CYS A 195 -4.40 -17.32 1.22
C CYS A 195 -5.09 -18.07 2.37
N ASP A 196 -5.94 -19.02 2.02
CA ASP A 196 -6.63 -19.93 2.93
C ASP A 196 -6.46 -21.40 2.48
N ARG A 197 -7.18 -22.33 3.10
CA ARG A 197 -7.18 -23.76 2.69
C ARG A 197 -7.49 -23.95 1.21
N SER A 198 -8.47 -23.22 0.67
CA SER A 198 -8.93 -23.40 -0.71
C SER A 198 -7.84 -23.04 -1.73
N ALA A 199 -6.94 -22.13 -1.37
CA ALA A 199 -5.80 -21.79 -2.21
C ALA A 199 -4.73 -22.88 -2.22
N LEU A 200 -4.54 -23.61 -1.11
CA LEU A 200 -3.45 -24.58 -0.94
C LEU A 200 -3.83 -26.01 -1.33
N VAL A 201 -5.06 -26.41 -1.04
CA VAL A 201 -5.53 -27.80 -1.20
C VAL A 201 -6.22 -27.98 -2.55
N GLY A 202 -5.83 -29.04 -3.28
CA GLY A 202 -6.46 -29.41 -4.56
C GLY A 202 -7.74 -30.21 -4.37
N GLU A 203 -8.58 -30.25 -5.41
CA GLU A 203 -9.82 -31.04 -5.41
C GLU A 203 -9.56 -32.52 -5.68
N TYR A 204 -8.45 -32.84 -6.33
CA TYR A 204 -8.09 -34.19 -6.75
C TYR A 204 -6.70 -34.60 -6.24
N VAL A 205 -6.51 -35.92 -6.09
CA VAL A 205 -5.24 -36.54 -5.69
C VAL A 205 -4.08 -36.02 -6.55
N GLY A 206 -2.97 -35.64 -5.89
CA GLY A 206 -1.75 -35.18 -6.54
C GLY A 206 -1.77 -33.73 -7.02
N GLN A 207 -2.86 -32.98 -6.82
CA GLN A 207 -2.92 -31.56 -7.15
C GLN A 207 -2.48 -30.64 -6.00
N THR A 208 -2.53 -31.13 -4.75
CA THR A 208 -2.28 -30.30 -3.57
C THR A 208 -0.83 -29.84 -3.47
N ALA A 209 0.16 -30.74 -3.60
CA ALA A 209 1.56 -30.32 -3.57
C ALA A 209 1.92 -29.31 -4.68
N PRO A 210 1.55 -29.50 -5.97
CA PRO A 210 1.77 -28.48 -7.01
C PRO A 210 1.11 -27.13 -6.69
N ARG A 211 -0.13 -27.15 -6.18
CA ARG A 211 -0.88 -25.94 -5.86
C ARG A 211 -0.26 -25.17 -4.68
N THR A 212 0.10 -25.89 -3.61
CA THR A 212 0.83 -25.32 -2.47
C THR A 212 2.16 -24.72 -2.90
N ASN A 213 2.93 -25.42 -3.76
CA ASN A 213 4.17 -24.88 -4.30
C ASN A 213 3.96 -23.59 -5.10
N ALA A 214 2.95 -23.53 -5.96
CA ALA A 214 2.65 -22.33 -6.75
C ALA A 214 2.32 -21.11 -5.87
N VAL A 215 1.55 -21.33 -4.79
CA VAL A 215 1.25 -20.26 -3.81
C VAL A 215 2.53 -19.81 -3.10
N VAL A 216 3.36 -20.75 -2.64
CA VAL A 216 4.65 -20.42 -2.01
C VAL A 216 5.57 -19.66 -2.97
N ASP A 217 5.67 -20.09 -4.24
CA ASP A 217 6.49 -19.46 -5.26
C ASP A 217 6.09 -17.99 -5.48
N SER A 218 4.79 -17.70 -5.45
CA SER A 218 4.28 -16.33 -5.53
C SER A 218 4.65 -15.46 -4.32
N ALA A 219 4.89 -16.08 -3.17
CA ALA A 219 5.24 -15.42 -1.90
C ALA A 219 6.76 -15.28 -1.69
N LEU A 220 7.60 -15.87 -2.54
CA LEU A 220 9.06 -15.79 -2.40
C LEU A 220 9.58 -14.35 -2.42
N ASP A 221 10.56 -14.10 -1.57
CA ASP A 221 11.11 -12.78 -1.22
C ASP A 221 10.09 -11.86 -0.50
N GLY A 222 9.02 -12.44 0.04
CA GLY A 222 7.90 -11.79 0.72
C GLY A 222 7.39 -12.60 1.92
N ILE A 223 6.12 -12.38 2.26
CA ILE A 223 5.39 -13.09 3.32
C ILE A 223 4.24 -13.88 2.71
N LEU A 224 4.15 -15.17 3.05
CA LEU A 224 2.95 -15.97 2.88
C LEU A 224 2.11 -15.91 4.15
N PHE A 225 0.89 -15.40 4.07
CA PHE A 225 -0.07 -15.32 5.17
C PHE A 225 -1.20 -16.31 4.93
N ILE A 226 -1.33 -17.29 5.82
CA ILE A 226 -2.34 -18.34 5.75
C ILE A 226 -3.38 -18.06 6.83
N ASP A 227 -4.56 -17.56 6.44
CA ASP A 227 -5.66 -17.34 7.37
C ASP A 227 -6.38 -18.66 7.68
N GLU A 228 -6.88 -18.77 8.90
CA GLU A 228 -7.52 -19.97 9.46
C GLU A 228 -6.73 -21.27 9.17
N ALA A 229 -5.41 -21.24 9.40
CA ALA A 229 -4.50 -22.33 9.00
C ALA A 229 -4.84 -23.69 9.65
N TYR A 230 -5.49 -23.68 10.82
CA TYR A 230 -6.02 -24.88 11.48
C TYR A 230 -6.99 -25.67 10.60
N SER A 231 -7.65 -25.02 9.64
CA SER A 231 -8.53 -25.68 8.68
C SER A 231 -7.79 -26.71 7.80
N LEU A 232 -6.46 -26.64 7.69
CA LEU A 232 -5.62 -27.63 7.00
C LEU A 232 -5.62 -28.99 7.71
N VAL A 233 -5.80 -29.01 9.04
CA VAL A 233 -5.81 -30.21 9.87
C VAL A 233 -7.25 -30.69 10.01
N LYS A 234 -7.60 -31.77 9.30
CA LYS A 234 -8.88 -32.47 9.44
C LYS A 234 -8.64 -33.97 9.56
N GLU A 235 -9.37 -34.64 10.45
CA GLU A 235 -9.15 -36.06 10.79
C GLU A 235 -9.43 -37.05 9.64
N HIS A 236 -10.13 -36.63 8.58
CA HIS A 236 -10.59 -37.52 7.50
C HIS A 236 -10.23 -37.03 6.08
N GLU A 237 -9.35 -36.04 5.94
CA GLU A 237 -8.94 -35.49 4.64
C GLU A 237 -7.42 -35.44 4.48
N ASP A 238 -6.84 -36.43 3.78
CA ASP A 238 -5.38 -36.58 3.58
C ASP A 238 -4.74 -35.40 2.83
N TYR A 239 -5.50 -34.69 1.98
CA TYR A 239 -4.97 -33.60 1.16
C TYR A 239 -4.48 -32.40 1.98
N GLY A 240 -5.08 -32.16 3.15
CA GLY A 240 -4.63 -31.07 4.03
C GLY A 240 -3.25 -31.36 4.62
N GLN A 241 -2.97 -32.62 4.94
CA GLN A 241 -1.67 -33.05 5.44
C GLN A 241 -0.58 -32.92 4.36
N GLU A 242 -0.89 -33.27 3.11
CA GLU A 242 0.03 -33.08 1.96
C GLU A 242 0.43 -31.60 1.80
N ALA A 243 -0.51 -30.67 1.98
CA ALA A 243 -0.22 -29.24 1.95
C ALA A 243 0.72 -28.82 3.09
N ILE A 244 0.50 -29.32 4.32
CA ILE A 244 1.35 -29.04 5.48
C ILE A 244 2.77 -29.58 5.26
N GLU A 245 2.91 -30.81 4.77
CA GLU A 245 4.21 -31.43 4.50
C GLU A 245 4.99 -30.65 3.42
N THR A 246 4.28 -30.25 2.35
CA THR A 246 4.86 -29.40 1.30
C THR A 246 5.30 -28.05 1.87
N LEU A 247 4.44 -27.40 2.66
CA LEU A 247 4.74 -26.11 3.30
C LEU A 247 5.97 -26.21 4.22
N LEU A 248 6.03 -27.22 5.09
CA LEU A 248 7.15 -27.44 6.03
C LEU A 248 8.48 -27.62 5.30
N LYS A 249 8.48 -28.36 4.19
CA LYS A 249 9.67 -28.51 3.34
C LYS A 249 10.11 -27.17 2.76
N ARG A 250 9.17 -26.41 2.19
CA ARG A 250 9.47 -25.08 1.61
C ARG A 250 9.92 -24.06 2.64
N MET A 251 9.39 -24.11 3.86
CA MET A 251 9.85 -23.27 4.98
C MET A 251 11.32 -23.53 5.34
N GLU A 252 11.82 -24.74 5.14
CA GLU A 252 13.25 -25.05 5.34
C GLU A 252 14.11 -24.64 4.14
N ASP A 253 13.70 -25.06 2.94
CA ASP A 253 14.46 -24.87 1.70
C ASP A 253 14.58 -23.38 1.32
N ASP A 254 13.53 -22.59 1.57
CA ASP A 254 13.45 -21.17 1.20
C ASP A 254 13.53 -20.22 2.42
N ARG A 255 14.06 -20.67 3.57
CA ARG A 255 14.02 -19.90 4.84
C ARG A 255 14.61 -18.48 4.79
N ASP A 256 15.54 -18.22 3.86
CA ASP A 256 16.20 -16.91 3.69
C ASP A 256 15.41 -15.98 2.77
N ARG A 257 14.33 -16.49 2.14
CA ARG A 257 13.52 -15.78 1.14
C ARG A 257 12.04 -15.79 1.46
N LEU A 258 11.58 -16.70 2.31
CA LEU A 258 10.18 -16.89 2.62
C LEU A 258 9.94 -16.73 4.12
N ILE A 259 9.01 -15.85 4.48
CA ILE A 259 8.45 -15.81 5.83
C ILE A 259 7.00 -16.28 5.74
N VAL A 260 6.60 -17.11 6.68
CA VAL A 260 5.25 -17.71 6.73
C VAL A 260 4.60 -17.25 8.01
N ILE A 261 3.42 -16.67 7.89
CA ILE A 261 2.58 -16.27 9.01
C ILE A 261 1.30 -17.09 8.92
N VAL A 262 1.04 -17.89 9.95
CA VAL A 262 -0.23 -18.61 10.08
C VAL A 262 -1.11 -17.85 11.07
N ALA A 263 -2.39 -17.72 10.76
CA ALA A 263 -3.32 -16.96 11.57
C ALA A 263 -4.60 -17.76 11.87
N GLY A 264 -5.27 -17.40 12.97
CA GLY A 264 -6.53 -18.02 13.36
C GLY A 264 -6.93 -17.70 14.80
N TYR A 265 -7.96 -18.40 15.27
CA TYR A 265 -8.40 -18.33 16.66
C TYR A 265 -7.40 -19.01 17.60
N PRO A 266 -7.24 -18.54 18.86
CA PRO A 266 -6.20 -19.02 19.75
C PRO A 266 -6.21 -20.54 19.99
N GLU A 267 -7.35 -21.14 20.30
CA GLU A 267 -7.43 -22.57 20.67
C GLU A 267 -7.21 -23.50 19.47
N GLU A 268 -7.69 -23.11 18.31
CA GLU A 268 -7.60 -23.83 17.06
C GLU A 268 -6.17 -23.76 16.52
N MET A 269 -5.52 -22.61 16.66
CA MET A 269 -4.11 -22.46 16.32
C MET A 269 -3.21 -23.25 17.28
N ASP A 270 -3.55 -23.34 18.56
CA ASP A 270 -2.81 -24.20 19.49
C ASP A 270 -2.90 -25.68 19.07
N ARG A 271 -4.11 -26.16 18.74
CA ARG A 271 -4.33 -27.51 18.17
C ARG A 271 -3.57 -27.72 16.87
N PHE A 272 -3.58 -26.74 15.96
CA PHE A 272 -2.83 -26.79 14.70
C PHE A 272 -1.33 -26.93 14.92
N ILE A 273 -0.73 -26.11 15.77
CA ILE A 273 0.72 -26.14 16.01
C ILE A 273 1.15 -27.46 16.67
N HIS A 274 0.33 -28.02 17.57
CA HIS A 274 0.61 -29.30 18.23
C HIS A 274 0.26 -30.53 17.38
N SER A 275 -0.42 -30.37 16.25
CA SER A 275 -0.78 -31.48 15.35
C SER A 275 0.44 -32.12 14.67
N ASN A 276 1.54 -31.37 14.50
CA ASN A 276 2.73 -31.84 13.82
C ASN A 276 4.01 -31.25 14.48
N PRO A 277 4.95 -32.09 14.95
CA PRO A 277 6.21 -31.60 15.55
C PRO A 277 7.02 -30.66 14.63
N GLY A 278 6.89 -30.83 13.32
CA GLY A 278 7.51 -29.96 12.32
C GLY A 278 6.99 -28.53 12.36
N LEU A 279 5.69 -28.33 12.64
CA LEU A 279 5.09 -27.00 12.82
C LEU A 279 5.63 -26.36 14.10
N GLN A 280 5.59 -27.07 15.23
CA GLN A 280 6.10 -26.60 16.51
C GLN A 280 7.57 -26.17 16.45
N SER A 281 8.40 -26.90 15.68
CA SER A 281 9.82 -26.58 15.53
C SER A 281 10.09 -25.29 14.73
N ARG A 282 9.23 -24.96 13.75
CA ARG A 282 9.43 -23.84 12.82
C ARG A 282 8.70 -22.57 13.25
N PHE A 283 7.59 -22.71 13.96
CA PHE A 283 6.78 -21.61 14.49
C PHE A 283 7.08 -21.39 15.97
N ASN A 284 8.00 -20.47 16.25
CA ASN A 284 8.44 -20.16 17.61
C ASN A 284 8.15 -18.71 18.04
N ARG A 285 7.45 -17.94 17.20
CA ARG A 285 7.00 -16.58 17.51
C ARG A 285 5.48 -16.54 17.50
N PHE A 286 4.91 -16.21 18.64
CA PHE A 286 3.49 -16.09 18.83
C PHE A 286 3.16 -14.62 19.09
N ILE A 287 2.20 -14.09 18.35
CA ILE A 287 1.69 -12.73 18.51
C ILE A 287 0.18 -12.85 18.72
N GLU A 288 -0.26 -12.51 19.93
CA GLU A 288 -1.66 -12.48 20.30
C GLU A 288 -2.25 -11.09 20.01
N PHE A 289 -3.38 -11.08 19.31
CA PHE A 289 -4.13 -9.90 18.94
C PHE A 289 -5.41 -9.83 19.78
N PRO A 290 -5.40 -9.06 20.88
CA PRO A 290 -6.57 -8.94 21.75
C PRO A 290 -7.70 -8.17 21.06
N ASP A 291 -8.92 -8.34 21.57
CA ASP A 291 -10.06 -7.52 21.19
C ASP A 291 -9.83 -6.04 21.51
N TYR A 292 -10.39 -5.17 20.68
CA TYR A 292 -10.37 -3.74 20.93
C TYR A 292 -11.33 -3.36 22.06
N THR A 293 -10.86 -2.48 22.93
CA THR A 293 -11.69 -1.82 23.92
C THR A 293 -12.75 -0.93 23.24
N PRO A 294 -13.88 -0.62 23.92
CA PRO A 294 -14.88 0.31 23.38
C PRO A 294 -14.30 1.66 22.94
N GLN A 295 -13.30 2.16 23.66
CA GLN A 295 -12.61 3.41 23.33
C GLN A 295 -11.79 3.30 22.05
N GLU A 296 -11.14 2.15 21.82
CA GLU A 296 -10.40 1.89 20.58
C GLU A 296 -11.36 1.71 19.40
N LEU A 297 -12.48 1.01 19.57
CA LEU A 297 -13.54 0.92 18.56
C LEU A 297 -14.09 2.30 18.17
N CYS A 298 -14.32 3.19 19.16
CA CYS A 298 -14.69 4.58 18.90
C CYS A 298 -13.62 5.32 18.08
N ARG A 299 -12.33 5.11 18.37
CA ARG A 299 -11.22 5.73 17.63
C ARG A 299 -11.14 5.20 16.20
N ILE A 300 -11.35 3.90 15.99
CA ILE A 300 -11.43 3.27 14.65
C ILE A 300 -12.58 3.88 13.86
N PHE A 301 -13.78 3.95 14.45
CA PHE A 301 -14.96 4.56 13.83
C PHE A 301 -14.73 6.04 13.49
N ALA A 302 -14.14 6.82 14.40
CA ALA A 302 -13.81 8.22 14.16
C ALA A 302 -12.73 8.41 13.07
N LEU A 303 -11.80 7.45 12.93
CA LEU A 303 -10.84 7.45 11.82
C LEU A 303 -11.54 7.21 10.48
N MET A 304 -12.49 6.26 10.42
CA MET A 304 -13.31 6.04 9.22
C MET A 304 -14.11 7.29 8.84
N CYS A 305 -14.73 7.95 9.82
CA CYS A 305 -15.43 9.22 9.59
C CYS A 305 -14.49 10.29 8.98
N ARG A 306 -13.33 10.52 9.61
CA ARG A 306 -12.36 11.52 9.12
C ARG A 306 -11.85 11.23 7.72
N LYS A 307 -11.56 9.96 7.40
CA LYS A 307 -11.12 9.55 6.06
C LYS A 307 -12.16 9.84 4.98
N ASN A 308 -13.44 9.86 5.34
CA ASN A 308 -14.55 10.15 4.43
C ASN A 308 -15.06 11.60 4.56
N GLY A 309 -14.32 12.50 5.22
CA GLY A 309 -14.72 13.90 5.37
C GLY A 309 -15.91 14.13 6.29
N LEU A 310 -16.24 13.15 7.13
CA LEU A 310 -17.39 13.19 8.04
C LEU A 310 -16.98 13.63 9.45
N THR A 311 -17.90 14.33 10.11
CA THR A 311 -17.73 14.84 11.47
C THR A 311 -18.86 14.37 12.37
N LEU A 312 -18.53 14.08 13.63
CA LEU A 312 -19.48 13.62 14.64
C LEU A 312 -19.83 14.76 15.58
N THR A 313 -21.12 15.00 15.79
CA THR A 313 -21.58 15.89 16.87
C THR A 313 -21.21 15.32 18.25
N PRO A 314 -21.14 16.14 19.31
CA PRO A 314 -20.90 15.65 20.67
C PRO A 314 -21.88 14.54 21.10
N ALA A 315 -23.18 14.70 20.79
CA ALA A 315 -24.19 13.69 21.08
C ALA A 315 -23.97 12.38 20.31
N SER A 316 -23.54 12.47 19.04
CA SER A 316 -23.19 11.27 18.25
C SER A 316 -22.00 10.52 18.86
N LYS A 317 -20.96 11.24 19.31
CA LYS A 317 -19.79 10.63 19.95
C LYS A 317 -20.15 9.86 21.21
N GLU A 318 -20.99 10.46 22.07
CA GLU A 318 -21.50 9.82 23.28
C GLU A 318 -22.29 8.56 22.93
N LYS A 319 -23.21 8.64 21.95
CA LYS A 319 -24.01 7.49 21.52
C LYS A 319 -23.16 6.35 20.93
N VAL A 320 -22.13 6.68 20.14
CA VAL A 320 -21.17 5.69 19.60
C VAL A 320 -20.43 4.97 20.72
N LEU A 321 -20.01 5.70 21.77
CA LEU A 321 -19.36 5.10 22.93
C LEU A 321 -20.30 4.14 23.67
N HIS A 322 -21.54 4.55 23.95
CA HIS A 322 -22.53 3.67 24.57
C HIS A 322 -22.82 2.43 23.71
N HIS A 323 -22.90 2.61 22.40
CA HIS A 323 -23.14 1.52 21.45
C HIS A 323 -22.02 0.48 21.49
N PHE A 324 -20.74 0.89 21.36
CA PHE A 324 -19.62 -0.04 21.45
C PHE A 324 -19.42 -0.61 22.86
N ALA A 325 -19.71 0.15 23.91
CA ALA A 325 -19.65 -0.37 25.28
C ALA A 325 -20.68 -1.50 25.51
N TYR A 326 -21.89 -1.36 24.97
CA TYR A 326 -22.91 -2.40 25.01
C TYR A 326 -22.50 -3.62 24.19
N LEU A 327 -22.11 -3.45 22.93
CA LEU A 327 -21.69 -4.57 22.06
C LEU A 327 -20.48 -5.32 22.61
N HIS A 328 -19.52 -4.60 23.20
CA HIS A 328 -18.37 -5.22 23.85
C HIS A 328 -18.77 -5.99 25.11
N LYS A 329 -19.79 -5.54 25.86
CA LYS A 329 -20.29 -6.26 27.03
C LYS A 329 -21.00 -7.56 26.65
N GLU A 330 -21.80 -7.52 25.60
CA GLU A 330 -22.57 -8.68 25.08
C GLU A 330 -21.77 -9.54 24.08
N ARG A 331 -20.43 -9.39 24.03
CA ARG A 331 -19.60 -10.07 23.04
C ARG A 331 -19.54 -11.57 23.30
N GLY A 332 -19.76 -12.35 22.25
CA GLY A 332 -19.43 -13.78 22.20
C GLY A 332 -17.96 -14.00 21.84
N GLU A 333 -17.59 -15.27 21.66
CA GLU A 333 -16.22 -15.70 21.34
C GLU A 333 -15.74 -15.14 19.98
N ASN A 334 -16.66 -14.96 19.01
CA ASN A 334 -16.36 -14.51 17.65
C ASN A 334 -16.54 -12.98 17.45
N PHE A 335 -16.09 -12.17 18.40
CA PHE A 335 -16.30 -10.72 18.33
C PHE A 335 -15.62 -10.06 17.11
N GLY A 336 -16.39 -9.34 16.28
CA GLY A 336 -15.92 -8.84 14.98
C GLY A 336 -15.00 -7.60 14.98
N ASN A 337 -14.76 -6.97 16.13
CA ASN A 337 -13.78 -5.88 16.30
C ASN A 337 -13.87 -4.76 15.24
N ALA A 338 -12.80 -4.50 14.46
CA ALA A 338 -12.81 -3.45 13.44
C ALA A 338 -13.80 -3.73 12.29
N ARG A 339 -14.18 -5.01 12.06
CA ARG A 339 -15.27 -5.34 11.13
C ARG A 339 -16.61 -4.85 11.69
N LEU A 340 -16.85 -5.05 12.99
CA LEU A 340 -18.02 -4.52 13.69
C LEU A 340 -18.05 -2.98 13.65
N ALA A 341 -16.91 -2.30 13.85
CA ALA A 341 -16.83 -0.85 13.70
C ALA A 341 -17.14 -0.36 12.27
N ARG A 342 -16.73 -1.12 11.24
CA ARG A 342 -17.07 -0.86 9.84
C ARG A 342 -18.56 -1.04 9.57
N ASN A 343 -19.15 -2.14 10.03
CA ASN A 343 -20.59 -2.40 9.86
C ASN A 343 -21.42 -1.30 10.54
N CYS A 344 -21.02 -0.88 11.74
CA CYS A 344 -21.62 0.27 12.42
C CYS A 344 -21.50 1.56 11.60
N PHE A 345 -20.31 1.83 11.03
CA PHE A 345 -20.12 2.98 10.14
C PHE A 345 -21.08 2.95 8.95
N GLU A 346 -21.15 1.84 8.22
CA GLU A 346 -22.04 1.68 7.06
C GLU A 346 -23.52 1.85 7.44
N ALA A 347 -23.95 1.28 8.56
CA ALA A 347 -25.32 1.45 9.06
C ALA A 347 -25.66 2.91 9.35
N VAL A 348 -24.71 3.67 9.91
CA VAL A 348 -24.89 5.11 10.21
C VAL A 348 -24.95 5.96 8.95
N ILE A 349 -24.15 5.65 7.92
CA ILE A 349 -24.23 6.33 6.62
C ILE A 349 -25.60 6.11 5.98
N ASN A 350 -26.11 4.88 6.00
CA ASN A 350 -27.44 4.58 5.46
C ASN A 350 -28.56 5.30 6.21
N ALA A 351 -28.44 5.42 7.54
CA ALA A 351 -29.38 6.17 8.36
C ALA A 351 -29.34 7.68 8.07
N GLN A 352 -28.13 8.26 7.94
CA GLN A 352 -27.96 9.65 7.52
C GLN A 352 -28.60 9.90 6.15
N ALA A 353 -28.34 9.03 5.16
CA ALA A 353 -28.92 9.16 3.82
C ALA A 353 -30.46 9.16 3.87
N SER A 354 -31.04 8.25 4.66
CA SER A 354 -32.50 8.17 4.86
C SER A 354 -33.06 9.44 5.52
N ARG A 355 -32.38 9.98 6.54
CA ARG A 355 -32.75 11.25 7.20
C ARG A 355 -32.71 12.41 6.21
N LEU A 356 -31.62 12.56 5.46
CA LEU A 356 -31.43 13.68 4.53
C LEU A 356 -32.49 13.64 3.43
N ALA A 357 -32.76 12.46 2.86
CA ALA A 357 -33.81 12.25 1.87
C ALA A 357 -35.20 12.66 2.39
N ALA A 358 -35.53 12.31 3.64
CA ALA A 358 -36.79 12.69 4.26
C ALA A 358 -36.88 14.19 4.59
N SER A 359 -35.78 14.81 5.00
CA SER A 359 -35.73 16.23 5.38
C SER A 359 -35.68 17.20 4.19
N GLY A 360 -35.26 16.72 3.01
CA GLY A 360 -34.99 17.56 1.83
C GLY A 360 -33.80 18.53 1.99
N THR A 361 -32.99 18.38 3.05
CA THR A 361 -31.84 19.24 3.32
C THR A 361 -30.55 18.60 2.82
N PHE A 362 -29.85 19.28 1.89
CA PHE A 362 -28.66 18.76 1.22
C PHE A 362 -27.49 19.75 1.25
N ASP A 363 -27.45 20.64 2.23
CA ASP A 363 -26.31 21.55 2.37
C ASP A 363 -25.03 20.80 2.78
N ALA A 364 -23.88 21.44 2.58
CA ALA A 364 -22.58 20.85 2.85
C ALA A 364 -22.44 20.39 4.31
N ARG A 365 -23.10 21.07 5.26
CA ARG A 365 -23.06 20.70 6.68
C ARG A 365 -23.88 19.43 6.91
N ALA A 366 -25.08 19.32 6.36
CA ALA A 366 -25.96 18.17 6.50
C ALA A 366 -25.35 16.90 5.89
N LEU A 367 -24.61 17.05 4.79
CA LEU A 367 -23.88 15.95 4.12
C LEU A 367 -22.63 15.50 4.91
N THR A 368 -22.02 16.38 5.71
CA THR A 368 -20.75 16.10 6.42
C THR A 368 -20.92 15.84 7.92
N VAL A 369 -22.08 16.12 8.52
CA VAL A 369 -22.32 15.97 9.96
C VAL A 369 -23.24 14.77 10.24
N LEU A 370 -22.70 13.83 11.02
CA LEU A 370 -23.43 12.70 11.57
C LEU A 370 -24.05 13.08 12.93
N GLU A 371 -25.35 12.90 13.07
CA GLU A 371 -26.12 13.23 14.27
C GLU A 371 -26.49 11.97 15.07
N ALA A 372 -26.88 12.16 16.33
CA ALA A 372 -27.17 11.04 17.22
C ALA A 372 -28.36 10.17 16.74
N GLN A 373 -29.28 10.74 15.96
CA GLN A 373 -30.39 9.99 15.37
C GLN A 373 -29.97 9.06 14.23
N ASP A 374 -28.78 9.25 13.65
CA ASP A 374 -28.25 8.35 12.61
C ASP A 374 -27.71 7.05 13.20
N LEU A 375 -27.39 7.04 14.49
CA LEU A 375 -27.10 5.79 15.21
C LEU A 375 -28.41 5.15 15.65
N LYS A 376 -28.67 3.90 15.27
CA LYS A 376 -29.72 3.12 15.93
C LYS A 376 -29.30 2.82 17.37
N THR A 377 -30.23 2.96 18.31
CA THR A 377 -30.00 2.51 19.68
C THR A 377 -29.91 0.99 19.66
N PRO A 378 -28.88 0.37 20.28
CA PRO A 378 -28.82 -1.08 20.32
C PRO A 378 -30.00 -1.61 21.16
N ALA A 379 -30.96 -2.24 20.48
CA ALA A 379 -31.98 -3.09 21.07
C ALA A 379 -31.58 -4.55 20.81
N GLN A 380 -32.08 -5.51 21.61
CA GLN A 380 -31.76 -6.94 21.42
C GLN A 380 -31.99 -7.41 19.98
N ASP A 381 -33.04 -6.91 19.32
CA ASP A 381 -33.39 -7.24 17.93
C ASP A 381 -32.41 -6.71 16.87
N SER A 382 -31.45 -5.85 17.25
CA SER A 382 -30.45 -5.28 16.35
C SER A 382 -29.07 -5.95 16.43
N LEU A 383 -28.88 -6.93 17.33
CA LEU A 383 -27.60 -7.64 17.49
C LEU A 383 -27.23 -8.50 16.27
N GLU A 384 -28.23 -9.08 15.60
CA GLU A 384 -28.06 -9.84 14.35
C GLU A 384 -27.55 -8.94 13.19
N GLU A 385 -27.99 -7.67 13.11
CA GLU A 385 -27.52 -6.70 12.10
C GLU A 385 -26.00 -6.41 12.22
N TYR A 386 -25.39 -6.68 13.37
CA TYR A 386 -23.96 -6.42 13.63
C TYR A 386 -23.09 -7.68 13.70
N GLY A 387 -23.64 -8.86 13.43
CA GLY A 387 -22.90 -10.13 13.44
C GLY A 387 -22.44 -10.56 14.83
N VAL A 388 -23.16 -10.16 15.89
CA VAL A 388 -22.94 -10.68 17.25
C VAL A 388 -23.85 -11.90 17.42
N GLU A 389 -23.28 -13.11 17.42
CA GLU A 389 -24.01 -14.30 17.83
C GLU A 389 -24.35 -14.17 19.32
N ILE A 390 -25.65 -14.12 19.63
CA ILE A 390 -26.12 -14.12 21.01
C ILE A 390 -25.86 -15.52 21.55
N ALA A 391 -25.02 -15.64 22.59
CA ALA A 391 -24.93 -16.88 23.35
C ALA A 391 -26.31 -17.18 23.95
N ALA A 392 -26.89 -18.32 23.53
CA ALA A 392 -28.21 -18.77 23.95
C ALA A 392 -28.31 -19.04 25.46
#